data_AF-A0A959S0A0-F1
#
_entry.id   AF-A0A959S0A0-F1
#
_cell.length_a   1.000
_cell.length_b   1.000
_cell.length_c   1.000
_cell.angle_alpha   90.00
_cell.angle_beta   90.00
_cell.angle_gamma   90.00
#
_symmetry.space_group_name_H-M   'P 1'
#
loop_
_entity.id
_entity.type
_entity.pdbx_description
1 polymer ?
#
loop_
_entity_poly.entity_id
_entity_poly.type
_entity_poly.pdbx_seq_one_letter_code
_entity_poly.pdbx_strand_id
1 'polypeptide(L)'
;MYRIKEITLENFKFFYGKRKLDFERKHILLYGENGSGKSSIYWALYTFFQSVFKTDVRQVQKYFLPITKSEESLKNRYASDDEDSFIEILFENDPSDPRVKRISNTTVNTRTDNFAKEITLT
;
A
#
# COMPACT_ATOMS: atom_id res chain seq x y z
N MET A 1 7.82 14.84 -13.19
CA MET A 1 7.36 14.57 -11.80
C MET A 1 6.92 13.11 -11.72
N TYR A 2 7.39 12.36 -10.71
CA TYR A 2 6.94 10.98 -10.50
C TYR A 2 5.45 10.94 -10.23
N ARG A 3 4.77 9.97 -10.82
CA ARG A 3 3.36 9.70 -10.61
C ARG A 3 3.19 8.24 -10.22
N ILE A 4 2.11 7.94 -9.51
CA ILE A 4 1.71 6.56 -9.29
C ILE A 4 1.38 5.95 -10.65
N LYS A 5 2.17 4.96 -11.06
CA LYS A 5 1.88 4.14 -12.23
C LYS A 5 0.97 3.00 -11.85
N GLU A 6 1.28 2.34 -10.74
CA GLU A 6 0.59 1.12 -10.32
C GLU A 6 0.56 0.98 -8.80
N ILE A 7 -0.52 0.38 -8.31
CA ILE A 7 -0.61 -0.14 -6.94
C ILE A 7 -0.81 -1.66 -7.02
N THR A 8 0.05 -2.40 -6.31
CA THR A 8 -0.12 -3.83 -6.07
C THR A 8 -0.49 -4.04 -4.60
N LEU A 9 -1.58 -4.76 -4.36
CA LEU A 9 -2.09 -5.15 -3.06
C LEU A 9 -2.06 -6.68 -2.94
N GLU A 10 -1.64 -7.18 -1.79
CA GLU A 10 -1.73 -8.60 -1.45
C GLU A 10 -2.47 -8.72 -0.12
N ASN A 11 -3.56 -9.49 -0.10
CA ASN A 11 -4.32 -9.79 1.12
C ASN A 11 -4.55 -8.55 2.01
N PHE A 12 -5.03 -7.46 1.40
CA PHE A 12 -5.23 -6.17 2.08
C PHE A 12 -6.69 -5.76 2.03
N LYS A 13 -7.31 -5.61 3.21
CA LYS A 13 -8.73 -5.29 3.39
C LYS A 13 -9.64 -6.11 2.48
N PHE A 14 -10.32 -5.47 1.52
CA PHE A 14 -11.23 -6.12 0.58
C PHE A 14 -10.51 -7.07 -0.41
N PHE A 15 -9.25 -6.81 -0.74
CA PHE A 15 -8.52 -7.52 -1.78
C PHE A 15 -7.89 -8.80 -1.21
N TYR A 16 -8.48 -9.95 -1.54
CA TYR A 16 -7.91 -11.27 -1.26
C TYR A 16 -6.99 -11.71 -2.42
N GLY A 17 -5.81 -12.24 -2.07
CA GLY A 17 -4.71 -12.52 -2.98
C GLY A 17 -4.10 -11.27 -3.62
N LYS A 18 -3.23 -11.49 -4.61
CA LYS A 18 -2.57 -10.43 -5.37
C LYS A 18 -3.52 -9.71 -6.31
N ARG A 19 -3.59 -8.39 -6.22
CA ARG A 19 -4.32 -7.52 -7.15
C ARG A 19 -3.46 -6.35 -7.56
N LYS A 20 -3.39 -6.12 -8.86
CA LYS A 20 -2.63 -5.04 -9.49
C LYS A 20 -3.61 -4.06 -10.14
N LEU A 21 -3.44 -2.79 -9.81
CA LEU A 21 -4.20 -1.67 -10.35
C LEU A 21 -3.21 -0.80 -11.13
N ASP A 22 -3.24 -0.92 -12.46
CA ASP A 22 -2.44 -0.08 -13.34
C ASP A 22 -3.24 1.18 -13.70
N PHE A 23 -2.66 2.33 -13.42
CA PHE A 23 -3.24 3.64 -13.67
C PHE A 23 -2.54 4.39 -14.80
N GLU A 24 -1.44 3.86 -15.32
CA GLU A 24 -0.65 4.44 -16.40
C GLU A 24 -0.29 5.92 -16.18
N ARG A 25 -0.18 6.35 -14.91
CA ARG A 25 0.12 7.74 -14.52
C ARG A 25 -0.93 8.78 -14.96
N LYS A 26 -2.18 8.33 -15.17
CA LYS A 26 -3.33 9.14 -15.59
C LYS A 26 -4.18 9.59 -14.40
N HIS A 27 -5.13 10.50 -14.67
CA HIS A 27 -6.20 10.82 -13.72
C HIS A 27 -7.21 9.68 -13.67
N ILE A 28 -7.65 9.30 -12.47
CA ILE A 28 -8.50 8.13 -12.24
C ILE A 28 -9.76 8.59 -11.50
N LEU A 29 -10.91 8.08 -11.93
CA LEU A 29 -12.15 8.10 -11.16
C LEU A 29 -12.47 6.70 -10.68
N LEU A 30 -12.44 6.48 -9.36
CA LEU A 30 -12.81 5.21 -8.76
C LEU A 30 -14.28 5.25 -8.33
N TYR A 31 -15.13 4.45 -8.97
CA TYR A 31 -16.57 4.36 -8.68
C TYR A 31 -17.06 2.90 -8.68
N GLY A 32 -18.27 2.67 -8.16
CA GLY A 32 -18.85 1.33 -8.02
C GLY A 32 -19.81 1.25 -6.83
N GLU A 33 -20.50 0.12 -6.68
CA GLU A 33 -21.52 -0.10 -5.65
C GLU A 33 -20.97 -0.13 -4.22
N ASN A 34 -21.81 0.13 -3.22
CA ASN A 34 -21.41 0.01 -1.82
C ASN A 34 -20.89 -1.41 -1.51
N GLY A 35 -19.79 -1.49 -0.77
CA GLY A 35 -19.13 -2.77 -0.49
C GLY A 35 -18.16 -3.26 -1.59
N SER A 36 -18.04 -2.60 -2.74
CA SER A 36 -17.16 -3.03 -3.84
C SER A 36 -15.64 -2.84 -3.61
N GLY A 37 -15.22 -2.48 -2.38
CA GLY A 37 -13.81 -2.32 -2.04
C GLY A 37 -13.18 -0.96 -2.31
N LYS A 38 -13.94 0.05 -2.77
CA LYS A 38 -13.42 1.41 -3.06
C LYS A 38 -12.65 2.02 -1.88
N SER A 39 -13.22 1.96 -0.68
CA SER A 39 -12.57 2.48 0.53
C SER A 39 -11.27 1.73 0.87
N SER A 40 -11.11 0.48 0.43
CA SER A 40 -9.87 -0.26 0.64
C SER A 40 -8.72 0.35 -0.17
N ILE A 41 -8.97 0.86 -1.39
CA ILE A 41 -7.96 1.58 -2.17
C ILE A 41 -7.55 2.89 -1.47
N TYR A 42 -8.53 3.64 -0.95
CA TYR A 42 -8.24 4.82 -0.11
C TYR A 42 -7.35 4.47 1.08
N TRP A 43 -7.70 3.41 1.81
CA TRP A 43 -6.90 2.95 2.95
C TRP A 43 -5.51 2.48 2.55
N ALA A 44 -5.33 1.85 1.39
CA ALA A 44 -4.02 1.48 0.91
C ALA A 44 -3.13 2.73 0.71
N LEU A 45 -3.66 3.74 0.03
CA LEU A 45 -2.96 5.01 -0.18
C LEU A 45 -2.68 5.72 1.15
N TYR A 46 -3.69 5.82 2.02
CA TYR A 46 -3.56 6.46 3.33
C TYR A 46 -2.49 5.78 4.18
N THR A 47 -2.56 4.46 4.36
CA THR A 47 -1.59 3.69 5.16
C THR A 47 -0.19 3.79 4.56
N PHE A 48 -0.08 3.75 3.23
CA PHE A 48 1.19 3.91 2.52
C PHE A 48 1.84 5.27 2.78
N PHE A 49 1.13 6.37 2.50
CA PHE A 49 1.71 7.71 2.66
C PHE A 49 1.89 8.10 4.11
N GLN A 50 1.04 7.64 5.03
CA GLN A 50 1.23 7.86 6.47
C GLN A 50 2.45 7.11 7.03
N SER A 51 2.91 6.05 6.37
CA SER A 51 4.06 5.26 6.84
C SER A 51 5.35 6.08 6.97
N VAL A 52 5.50 7.14 6.15
CA VAL A 52 6.69 8.02 6.16
C VAL A 52 6.78 8.87 7.43
N PHE A 53 5.66 9.09 8.12
CA PHE A 53 5.58 9.92 9.32
C PHE A 53 5.64 9.14 10.64
N LYS A 54 5.58 7.80 10.59
CA LYS A 54 5.75 6.97 11.79
C LYS A 54 7.19 7.05 12.28
N THR A 55 7.48 6.88 13.56
CA THR A 55 8.87 6.90 14.07
C THR A 55 9.45 5.49 14.18
N ASP A 56 8.60 4.52 14.50
CA ASP A 56 8.93 3.10 14.60
C ASP A 56 8.28 2.30 13.46
N VAL A 57 9.07 1.43 12.80
CA VAL A 57 8.60 0.55 11.72
C VAL A 57 7.46 -0.38 12.18
N ARG A 58 7.42 -0.75 13.46
CA ARG A 58 6.38 -1.60 14.04
C ARG A 58 5.00 -0.94 13.98
N GLN A 59 4.95 0.39 14.00
CA GLN A 59 3.69 1.15 13.83
C GLN A 59 3.09 1.01 12.43
N VAL A 60 3.89 0.58 11.44
CA VAL A 60 3.44 0.27 10.08
C VAL A 60 3.21 -1.23 9.92
N GLN A 61 4.16 -2.05 10.37
CA GLN A 61 4.13 -3.51 10.24
C GLN A 61 2.89 -4.13 10.88
N LYS A 62 2.39 -3.55 12.00
CA LYS A 62 1.20 -4.02 12.70
C LYS A 62 -0.06 -4.11 11.84
N TYR A 63 -0.16 -3.30 10.77
CA TYR A 63 -1.30 -3.34 9.85
C TYR A 63 -1.33 -4.59 8.96
N PHE A 64 -0.22 -5.31 8.86
CA PHE A 64 -0.06 -6.47 7.97
C PHE A 64 0.11 -7.79 8.75
N LEU A 65 0.15 -7.73 10.07
CA LEU A 65 0.12 -8.90 10.94
C LEU A 65 -1.30 -9.49 10.95
N PRO A 66 -1.46 -10.81 11.19
CA PRO A 66 -2.78 -11.39 11.41
C PRO A 66 -3.47 -10.78 12.64
N ILE A 67 -4.81 -10.86 12.68
CA ILE A 67 -5.62 -10.29 13.77
C ILE A 67 -5.24 -10.87 15.14
N THR A 68 -4.75 -12.12 15.16
CA THR A 68 -4.22 -12.82 16.34
C THR A 68 -2.98 -12.16 16.95
N LYS A 69 -2.26 -11.33 16.17
CA LYS A 69 -1.03 -10.63 16.57
C LYS A 69 -1.17 -9.11 16.61
N SER A 70 -2.24 -8.55 16.04
CA SER A 70 -2.47 -7.10 15.96
C SER A 70 -3.96 -6.80 15.80
N GLU A 71 -4.57 -6.14 16.79
CA GLU A 71 -5.97 -5.70 16.74
C GLU A 71 -6.22 -4.64 15.65
N GLU A 72 -5.16 -3.95 15.21
CA GLU A 72 -5.21 -2.96 14.14
C GLU A 72 -4.97 -3.58 12.75
N SER A 73 -5.00 -4.91 12.61
CA SER A 73 -4.77 -5.58 11.35
C SER A 73 -5.67 -5.07 10.22
N LEU A 74 -5.05 -4.77 9.09
CA LEU A 74 -5.71 -4.48 7.83
C LEU A 74 -5.55 -5.64 6.83
N LYS A 75 -5.00 -6.78 7.27
CA LYS A 75 -4.90 -8.01 6.47
C LYS A 75 -6.30 -8.52 6.14
N ASN A 76 -6.48 -9.05 4.93
CA ASN A 76 -7.75 -9.61 4.50
C ASN A 76 -8.15 -10.79 5.41
N ARG A 77 -9.38 -10.81 5.90
CA ARG A 77 -9.90 -11.81 6.85
C ARG A 77 -9.93 -13.26 6.34
N TYR A 78 -9.82 -13.45 5.03
CA TYR A 78 -9.78 -14.78 4.40
C TYR A 78 -8.35 -15.25 4.15
N ALA A 79 -7.35 -14.39 4.33
CA ALA A 79 -5.96 -14.79 4.28
C ALA A 79 -5.57 -15.50 5.57
N SER A 80 -4.93 -16.65 5.43
CA SER A 80 -4.28 -17.40 6.49
C SER A 80 -3.18 -16.59 7.16
N ASP A 81 -2.80 -16.94 8.39
CA ASP A 81 -1.85 -16.17 9.19
C ASP A 81 -0.45 -16.09 8.55
N ASP A 82 -0.04 -17.12 7.80
CA ASP A 82 1.25 -17.26 7.13
C ASP A 82 1.31 -16.62 5.73
N GLU A 83 0.17 -16.34 5.10
CA GLU A 83 0.14 -15.63 3.82
C GLU A 83 0.69 -14.20 3.91
N ASP A 84 1.34 -13.74 2.84
CA ASP A 84 1.87 -12.36 2.78
C ASP A 84 0.72 -11.33 2.75
N SER A 85 1.00 -10.12 3.21
CA SER A 85 0.09 -8.98 3.13
C SER A 85 0.90 -7.69 2.96
N PHE A 86 0.64 -6.96 1.89
CA PHE A 86 1.40 -5.74 1.58
C PHE A 86 0.65 -4.75 0.71
N ILE A 87 1.18 -3.52 0.72
CA ILE A 87 0.91 -2.48 -0.26
C ILE A 87 2.22 -2.15 -0.95
N GLU A 88 2.24 -2.21 -2.27
CA GLU A 88 3.37 -1.81 -3.10
C GLU A 88 2.91 -0.78 -4.13
N ILE A 89 3.66 0.30 -4.25
CA ILE A 89 3.40 1.37 -5.21
C ILE A 89 4.61 1.51 -6.11
N LEU A 90 4.37 1.43 -7.41
CA LEU A 90 5.33 1.78 -8.45
C LEU A 90 5.09 3.24 -8.85
N PHE A 91 6.11 4.05 -8.62
CA PHE A 91 6.18 5.42 -9.09
C PHE A 91 7.06 5.50 -10.34
N GLU A 92 6.62 6.26 -11.34
CA GLU A 92 7.36 6.40 -12.59
C GLU A 92 7.23 7.84 -13.12
N ASN A 93 8.37 8.42 -13.52
CA ASN A 93 8.42 9.67 -14.27
C ASN A 93 8.81 9.41 -15.74
N ASP A 94 9.80 8.54 -15.93
CA ASP A 94 10.25 8.00 -17.20
C ASP A 94 10.39 6.47 -17.06
N PRO A 95 10.09 5.66 -18.09
CA PRO A 95 10.26 4.21 -18.04
C PRO A 95 11.66 3.72 -17.63
N SER A 96 12.70 4.55 -17.80
CA SER A 96 14.07 4.21 -17.39
C SER A 96 14.34 4.37 -15.89
N ASP A 97 13.44 4.99 -15.12
CA ASP A 97 13.62 5.26 -13.69
C ASP A 97 12.34 4.91 -12.89
N PRO A 98 12.01 3.61 -12.77
CA PRO A 98 10.94 3.13 -11.92
C PRO A 98 11.38 3.13 -10.44
N ARG A 99 10.52 3.62 -9.55
CA ARG A 99 10.73 3.60 -8.10
C ARG A 99 9.66 2.78 -7.42
N VAL A 100 10.03 1.62 -6.89
CA VAL A 100 9.12 0.72 -6.17
C VAL A 100 9.26 0.93 -4.68
N LYS A 101 8.12 1.13 -4.02
CA LYS A 101 8.04 1.25 -2.57
C LYS A 101 6.99 0.29 -2.02
N ARG A 102 7.32 -0.43 -0.96
CA ARG A 102 6.51 -1.45 -0.32
C ARG A 102 6.46 -1.24 1.19
N ILE A 103 5.26 -1.44 1.74
CA ILE A 103 5.02 -1.63 3.16
C ILE A 103 4.31 -2.96 3.41
N SER A 104 4.81 -3.74 4.38
CA SER A 104 4.32 -5.04 4.83
C SER A 104 4.72 -5.28 6.29
N ASN A 105 4.50 -6.48 6.81
CA ASN A 105 4.98 -6.88 8.14
C ASN A 105 6.51 -7.08 8.22
N THR A 106 7.19 -7.26 7.08
CA THR A 106 8.64 -7.50 7.00
C THR A 106 9.40 -6.38 6.30
N THR A 107 8.74 -5.61 5.45
CA THR A 107 9.35 -4.57 4.61
C THR A 107 8.67 -3.23 4.85
N VAL A 108 9.44 -2.17 5.12
CA VAL A 108 8.94 -0.78 5.16
C VAL A 108 9.98 0.11 4.48
N ASN A 109 10.05 0.07 3.16
CA ASN A 109 11.11 0.75 2.40
C ASN A 109 10.77 2.20 2.01
N THR A 110 9.60 2.69 2.44
CA THR A 110 9.22 4.12 2.34
C THR A 110 10.10 5.03 3.20
N ARG A 111 11.01 4.45 3.98
CA ARG A 111 11.90 5.13 4.93
C ARG A 111 13.39 4.95 4.62
N THR A 112 13.74 4.16 3.60
CA THR A 112 15.15 3.91 3.25
C THR A 112 15.81 5.09 2.57
N ASP A 113 15.00 6.03 2.06
CA ASP A 113 15.41 7.28 1.43
C ASP A 113 14.31 8.34 1.65
N ASN A 114 14.56 9.56 1.18
CA ASN A 114 13.60 10.67 1.30
C ASN A 114 12.53 10.67 0.21
N PHE A 115 12.60 9.79 -0.81
CA PHE A 115 11.73 9.88 -1.99
C PHE A 115 10.24 9.81 -1.63
N ALA A 116 9.85 8.81 -0.83
CA ALA A 116 8.45 8.63 -0.45
C ALA A 116 7.96 9.77 0.46
N LYS A 117 8.85 10.38 1.25
CA LYS A 117 8.52 11.53 2.09
C LYS A 117 8.32 12.80 1.26
N GLU A 118 9.21 13.04 0.30
CA GLU A 118 9.14 14.17 -0.62
C GLU A 118 7.83 14.16 -1.42
N ILE A 119 7.47 13.02 -2.03
CA ILE A 119 6.23 12.91 -2.83
C ILE A 119 4.95 13.02 -1.98
N THR A 120 5.03 12.81 -0.67
CA THR A 120 3.89 12.96 0.24
C THR A 120 3.65 14.43 0.61
N LEU A 121 4.68 15.29 0.53
CA LEU A 121 4.64 16.69 0.95
C LEU A 121 4.43 17.68 -0.21
N THR A 122 4.53 17.21 -1.45
CA THR A 122 4.25 17.98 -2.69
C THR A 122 2.81 17.88 -3.12
#